data_AF-A0A7C5QP01-F1
#
_entry.id   AF-A0A7C5QP01-F1
#
_cell.length_a   1.000
_cell.length_b   1.000
_cell.length_c   1.000
_cell.angle_alpha   90.00
_cell.angle_beta   90.00
_cell.angle_gamma   90.00
#
_symmetry.space_group_name_H-M   'P 1'
#
loop_
_entity.id
_entity.type
_entity.pdbx_description
1 polymer ?
#
loop_
_entity_poly.entity_id
_entity_poly.type
_entity_poly.pdbx_seq_one_letter_code
_entity_poly.pdbx_strand_id
1 'polypeptide(L)'
;MVKTIFCEDAYGKGFFRNLIKKIKKAEPHQLGISIKSTRGPFDSKAARAVAAARMRGKVIVVVDAHGKTPLEVESSVKQACGPIDGLHVVVVENAIEDWVVAGECVDPRKENALSYLRHNHRYEKYKLPSYGERIDAEKLAQKLNSFKDFLEALDDP
;
A
#
# COMPACT_ATOMS: atom_id res chain seq x y z
N MET A 1 -6.66 17.15 -9.21
CA MET A 1 -7.11 16.67 -7.88
C MET A 1 -5.92 16.09 -7.15
N VAL A 2 -5.73 16.35 -5.85
CA VAL A 2 -4.60 15.80 -5.08
C VAL A 2 -4.98 14.42 -4.55
N LYS A 3 -4.12 13.42 -4.77
CA LYS A 3 -4.26 12.07 -4.19
C LYS A 3 -3.27 11.92 -3.03
N THR A 4 -3.69 11.39 -1.89
CA THR A 4 -2.77 11.09 -0.77
C THR A 4 -2.77 9.61 -0.47
N ILE A 5 -1.60 8.98 -0.45
CA ILE A 5 -1.42 7.58 -0.08
C ILE A 5 -0.86 7.52 1.34
N PHE A 6 -1.51 6.80 2.24
CA PHE A 6 -1.02 6.46 3.57
C PHE A 6 -0.62 4.98 3.60
N CYS A 7 0.50 4.68 4.26
CA CYS A 7 0.96 3.32 4.52
C CYS A 7 1.47 3.18 5.96
N GLU A 8 1.35 2.00 6.54
CA GLU A 8 1.84 1.74 7.91
C GLU A 8 3.36 1.84 8.00
N ASP A 9 4.05 1.35 6.99
CA ASP A 9 5.50 1.21 6.99
C ASP A 9 6.25 2.55 6.84
N ALA A 10 7.30 2.75 7.63
CA ALA A 10 8.18 3.92 7.53
C ALA A 10 8.91 3.99 6.17
N TYR A 11 9.35 2.85 5.66
CA TYR A 11 10.01 2.69 4.36
C TYR A 11 9.01 2.52 3.21
N GLY A 12 7.74 2.25 3.52
CA GLY A 12 6.64 2.21 2.56
C GLY A 12 6.56 3.47 1.69
N LYS A 13 6.90 4.65 2.24
CA LYS A 13 6.96 5.90 1.46
C LYS A 13 7.92 5.81 0.27
N GLY A 14 9.10 5.22 0.47
CA GLY A 14 10.08 5.05 -0.60
C GLY A 14 9.61 4.02 -1.61
N PHE A 15 9.05 2.92 -1.13
CA PHE A 15 8.47 1.87 -1.96
C PHE A 15 7.38 2.38 -2.89
N PHE A 16 6.34 3.03 -2.35
CA PHE A 16 5.25 3.58 -3.17
C PHE A 16 5.72 4.65 -4.14
N ARG A 17 6.72 5.46 -3.77
CA ARG A 17 7.29 6.45 -4.70
C ARG A 17 7.85 5.76 -5.93
N ASN A 18 8.70 4.76 -5.71
CA ASN A 18 9.38 4.02 -6.76
C ASN A 18 8.39 3.19 -7.60
N LEU A 19 7.41 2.56 -6.95
CA LEU A 19 6.34 1.81 -7.59
C LEU A 19 5.49 2.70 -8.51
N ILE A 20 5.02 3.85 -8.01
CA ILE A 20 4.21 4.78 -8.80
C ILE A 20 5.02 5.36 -9.95
N LYS A 21 6.29 5.72 -9.71
CA LYS A 21 7.20 6.17 -10.77
C LYS A 21 7.32 5.14 -11.88
N LYS A 22 7.44 3.86 -11.53
CA LYS A 22 7.50 2.77 -12.50
C LYS A 22 6.20 2.62 -13.28
N ILE A 23 5.05 2.60 -12.59
CA ILE A 23 3.73 2.38 -13.21
C ILE A 23 3.33 3.56 -14.11
N LYS A 24 3.50 4.79 -13.61
CA LYS A 24 3.01 6.02 -14.26
C LYS A 24 4.05 6.70 -15.13
N LYS A 25 5.30 6.23 -15.12
CA LYS A 25 6.44 6.83 -15.83
C LYS A 25 6.63 8.32 -15.50
N ALA A 26 6.26 8.73 -14.29
CA ALA A 26 6.32 10.11 -13.82
C ALA A 26 6.50 10.13 -12.30
N GLU A 27 7.13 11.18 -11.77
CA GLU A 27 7.29 11.32 -10.33
C GLU A 27 5.92 11.57 -9.66
N PRO A 28 5.65 11.00 -8.47
CA PRO A 28 4.35 11.17 -7.80
C PRO A 28 3.91 12.63 -7.64
N HIS A 29 4.84 13.55 -7.36
CA HIS A 29 4.53 14.97 -7.18
C HIS A 29 4.06 15.64 -8.48
N GLN A 30 4.53 15.19 -9.65
CA GLN A 30 4.08 15.67 -10.96
C GLN A 30 2.65 15.23 -11.25
N LEU A 31 2.21 14.13 -10.63
CA LEU A 31 0.86 13.58 -10.74
C LEU A 31 -0.09 14.11 -9.64
N GLY A 32 0.38 15.03 -8.79
CA GLY A 32 -0.40 15.48 -7.64
C GLY A 32 -0.60 14.41 -6.56
N ILE A 33 0.29 13.43 -6.48
CA ILE A 33 0.25 12.34 -5.50
C ILE A 33 1.21 12.64 -4.35
N SER A 34 0.68 12.69 -3.13
CA SER A 34 1.44 12.76 -1.88
C SER A 34 1.50 11.40 -1.22
N ILE A 35 2.68 10.99 -0.73
CA ILE A 35 2.86 9.71 -0.04
C ILE A 35 3.29 9.96 1.40
N LYS A 36 2.55 9.38 2.33
CA LYS A 36 2.72 9.52 3.79
C LYS A 36 2.81 8.15 4.44
N SER A 37 3.47 8.12 5.59
CA SER A 37 3.55 6.95 6.46
C SER A 37 2.91 7.29 7.80
N THR A 38 2.12 6.39 8.35
CA THR A 38 1.59 6.49 9.72
C THR A 38 2.62 6.04 10.75
N ARG A 39 3.67 5.32 10.32
CA ARG A 39 4.76 4.76 11.14
C ARG A 39 4.25 3.82 12.22
N GLY A 40 3.45 2.84 11.81
CA GLY A 40 2.84 1.85 12.68
C GLY A 40 1.38 1.56 12.28
N PRO A 41 0.70 0.74 13.09
CA PRO A 41 -0.68 0.33 12.84
C PRO A 41 -1.63 1.52 12.66
N PHE A 42 -2.71 1.30 11.94
CA PHE A 42 -3.77 2.29 11.79
C PHE A 42 -4.47 2.59 13.13
N ASP A 43 -4.14 3.73 13.73
CA ASP A 43 -4.67 4.21 15.02
C ASP A 43 -5.50 5.50 14.87
N SER A 44 -5.94 6.07 16.01
CA SER A 44 -6.71 7.33 16.02
C SER A 44 -5.92 8.54 15.50
N LYS A 45 -4.59 8.49 15.49
CA LYS A 45 -3.74 9.54 14.90
C LYS A 45 -3.68 9.39 13.39
N ALA A 46 -3.55 8.17 12.89
CA ALA A 46 -3.66 7.84 11.46
C ALA A 46 -5.04 8.27 10.90
N ALA A 47 -6.12 7.92 11.59
CA ALA A 47 -7.49 8.31 11.22
C ALA A 47 -7.64 9.84 11.08
N ARG A 48 -7.15 10.61 12.07
CA ARG A 48 -7.15 12.08 12.00
C ARG A 48 -6.33 12.63 10.83
N ALA A 49 -5.17 12.03 10.55
CA ALA A 49 -4.32 12.44 9.44
C ALA A 49 -4.98 12.17 8.08
N VAL A 50 -5.67 11.02 7.95
CA VAL A 50 -6.46 10.66 6.77
C VAL A 50 -7.61 11.63 6.58
N ALA A 51 -8.40 11.90 7.63
CA ALA A 51 -9.50 12.86 7.58
C ALA A 51 -9.02 14.27 7.14
N ALA A 52 -7.88 14.73 7.66
CA ALA A 52 -7.31 16.01 7.27
C ALA A 52 -6.81 16.03 5.82
N ALA A 53 -6.21 14.95 5.33
CA ALA A 53 -5.76 14.84 3.94
C ALA A 53 -6.94 14.84 2.96
N ARG A 54 -8.05 14.24 3.34
CA ARG A 54 -9.27 14.17 2.52
C ARG A 54 -9.83 15.52 2.15
N MET A 55 -9.73 16.53 3.02
CA MET A 55 -10.17 17.89 2.71
C MET A 55 -9.47 18.49 1.47
N ARG A 56 -8.40 17.85 0.98
CA ARG A 56 -7.61 18.26 -0.19
C ARG A 56 -7.81 17.37 -1.41
N GLY A 57 -8.52 16.24 -1.29
CA GLY A 57 -8.78 15.32 -2.39
C GLY A 57 -8.90 13.85 -1.95
N LYS A 58 -8.64 12.92 -2.86
CA LYS A 58 -8.79 11.47 -2.61
C LYS A 58 -7.69 10.95 -1.70
N VAL A 59 -8.03 9.93 -0.91
CA VAL A 59 -7.10 9.26 -0.01
C VAL A 59 -7.13 7.75 -0.28
N ILE A 60 -5.95 7.17 -0.40
CA ILE A 60 -5.74 5.72 -0.45
C ILE A 60 -5.01 5.35 0.83
N VAL A 61 -5.57 4.42 1.59
CA VAL A 61 -4.97 3.89 2.83
C VAL A 61 -4.59 2.45 2.58
N VAL A 62 -3.29 2.15 2.65
CA VAL A 62 -2.77 0.78 2.55
C VAL A 62 -2.41 0.29 3.96
N VAL A 63 -3.09 -0.78 4.41
CA VAL A 63 -2.99 -1.32 5.76
C VAL A 63 -2.85 -2.83 5.74
N ASP A 64 -2.16 -3.38 6.73
CA ASP A 64 -1.99 -4.82 6.89
C ASP A 64 -3.22 -5.43 7.57
N ALA A 65 -3.58 -6.67 7.21
CA ALA A 65 -4.76 -7.33 7.78
C ALA A 65 -4.55 -7.79 9.23
N HIS A 66 -3.29 -8.00 9.65
CA HIS A 66 -2.90 -8.44 11.00
C HIS A 66 -3.70 -9.67 11.51
N GLY A 67 -3.95 -10.63 10.61
CA GLY A 67 -4.70 -11.86 10.93
C GLY A 67 -6.23 -11.71 10.94
N LYS A 68 -6.76 -10.54 10.58
CA LYS A 68 -8.19 -10.30 10.36
C LYS A 68 -8.55 -10.46 8.89
N THR A 69 -9.83 -10.55 8.58
CA THR A 69 -10.28 -10.53 7.17
C THR A 69 -10.14 -9.13 6.57
N PRO A 70 -9.89 -9.00 5.26
CA PRO A 70 -9.85 -7.70 4.58
C PRO A 70 -11.07 -6.82 4.84
N LEU A 71 -12.27 -7.43 4.86
CA LEU A 71 -13.52 -6.72 5.08
C LEU A 71 -13.62 -6.11 6.50
N GLU A 72 -13.13 -6.83 7.52
CA GLU A 72 -13.10 -6.32 8.90
C GLU A 72 -12.15 -5.14 9.05
N VAL A 73 -10.97 -5.22 8.44
CA VAL A 73 -9.98 -4.13 8.49
C VAL A 73 -10.48 -2.92 7.72
N GLU A 74 -11.00 -3.13 6.51
CA GLU A 74 -11.61 -2.06 5.72
C GLU A 74 -12.73 -1.35 6.48
N SER A 75 -13.65 -2.12 7.07
CA SER A 75 -14.76 -1.57 7.85
C SER A 75 -14.26 -0.79 9.06
N SER A 76 -13.24 -1.29 9.76
CA SER A 76 -12.64 -0.61 10.91
C SER A 76 -11.98 0.72 10.52
N VAL A 77 -11.20 0.75 9.43
CA VAL A 77 -10.58 1.96 8.91
C VAL A 77 -11.63 2.98 8.49
N LYS A 78 -12.66 2.54 7.74
CA LYS A 78 -13.78 3.39 7.31
C LYS A 78 -14.54 3.93 8.51
N GLN A 79 -14.88 3.11 9.49
CA GLN A 79 -15.56 3.56 10.71
C GLN A 79 -14.74 4.59 11.49
N ALA A 80 -13.43 4.36 11.64
CA ALA A 80 -12.54 5.29 12.32
C ALA A 80 -12.39 6.64 11.60
N CYS A 81 -12.50 6.64 10.27
CA CYS A 81 -12.46 7.86 9.46
C CYS A 81 -13.83 8.54 9.37
N GLY A 82 -14.93 7.78 9.43
CA GLY A 82 -16.32 8.21 9.20
C GLY A 82 -16.89 7.75 7.84
N PRO A 83 -18.19 7.98 7.55
CA PRO A 83 -18.80 7.73 6.24
C PRO A 83 -18.31 8.76 5.22
N ILE A 84 -17.60 8.32 4.19
CA ILE A 84 -16.74 9.21 3.41
C ILE A 84 -16.57 8.77 1.95
N ASP A 85 -16.88 9.69 1.04
CA ASP A 85 -16.51 9.59 -0.38
C ASP A 85 -15.01 9.88 -0.60
N GLY A 86 -14.41 9.18 -1.55
CA GLY A 86 -13.00 9.37 -1.94
C GLY A 86 -11.97 8.80 -0.96
N LEU A 87 -12.39 7.93 -0.02
CA LEU A 87 -11.52 7.08 0.78
C LEU A 87 -11.49 5.66 0.19
N HIS A 88 -10.33 5.27 -0.33
CA HIS A 88 -10.03 3.90 -0.74
C HIS A 88 -9.19 3.22 0.34
N VAL A 89 -9.58 2.01 0.75
CA VAL A 89 -8.81 1.21 1.70
C VAL A 89 -8.33 -0.04 0.98
N VAL A 90 -7.02 -0.20 0.90
CA VAL A 90 -6.36 -1.38 0.36
C VAL A 90 -5.82 -2.18 1.52
N VAL A 91 -6.35 -3.38 1.71
CA VAL A 91 -5.88 -4.28 2.77
C VAL A 91 -4.93 -5.31 2.19
N VAL A 92 -3.68 -5.30 2.64
CA VAL A 92 -2.71 -6.35 2.31
C VAL A 92 -2.84 -7.49 3.32
N GLU A 93 -2.81 -8.74 2.85
CA GLU A 93 -3.15 -9.90 3.69
C GLU A 93 -2.18 -10.07 4.86
N ASN A 94 -0.87 -9.99 4.61
CA ASN A 94 0.12 -9.95 5.69
C ASN A 94 0.86 -8.61 5.73
N ALA A 95 1.50 -8.24 4.63
CA ALA A 95 2.29 -7.00 4.54
C ALA A 95 2.55 -6.62 3.07
N ILE A 96 3.07 -5.41 2.85
CA ILE A 96 3.51 -4.96 1.51
C ILE A 96 4.61 -5.87 0.95
N GLU A 97 5.41 -6.54 1.79
CA GLU A 97 6.35 -7.57 1.37
C GLU A 97 5.69 -8.70 0.57
N ASP A 98 4.41 -9.00 0.79
CA ASP A 98 3.67 -9.99 -0.02
C ASP A 98 3.62 -9.58 -1.49
N TRP A 99 3.50 -8.28 -1.77
CA TRP A 99 3.53 -7.75 -3.14
C TRP A 99 4.90 -7.97 -3.79
N VAL A 100 5.97 -7.81 -3.00
CA VAL A 100 7.34 -8.03 -3.46
C VAL A 100 7.53 -9.50 -3.86
N VAL A 101 7.15 -10.42 -2.98
CA VAL A 101 7.34 -11.87 -3.17
C VAL A 101 6.45 -12.43 -4.28
N ALA A 102 5.19 -11.98 -4.36
CA ALA A 102 4.30 -12.36 -5.46
C ALA A 102 4.80 -11.87 -6.83
N GLY A 103 5.50 -10.73 -6.86
CA GLY A 103 6.20 -10.22 -8.04
C GLY A 103 7.30 -11.17 -8.54
N GLU A 104 7.92 -11.93 -7.65
CA GLU A 104 8.95 -12.94 -7.96
C GLU A 104 8.38 -14.34 -8.23
N CYS A 105 7.06 -14.44 -8.46
CA CYS A 105 6.37 -15.70 -8.75
C CYS A 105 6.32 -16.71 -7.60
N VAL A 106 6.49 -16.25 -6.37
CA VAL A 106 6.27 -17.05 -5.16
C VAL A 106 4.90 -16.70 -4.57
N ASP A 107 4.12 -17.70 -4.19
CA ASP A 107 2.80 -17.49 -3.59
C ASP A 107 2.96 -17.16 -2.09
N PRO A 108 2.68 -15.91 -1.65
CA PRO A 108 2.88 -15.51 -0.25
C PRO A 108 1.94 -16.24 0.73
N ARG A 109 0.91 -16.94 0.23
CA ARG A 109 0.03 -17.80 1.05
C ARG A 109 0.66 -19.15 1.38
N LYS A 110 1.66 -19.57 0.59
CA LYS A 110 2.39 -20.84 0.78
C LYS A 110 3.71 -20.65 1.50
N GLU A 111 4.28 -19.46 1.40
CA GLU A 111 5.56 -19.12 2.02
C GLU A 111 5.50 -17.71 2.61
N ASN A 112 5.90 -17.57 3.87
CA ASN A 112 5.95 -16.28 4.52
C ASN A 112 6.91 -15.33 3.77
N ALA A 113 6.39 -14.20 3.30
CA ALA A 113 7.15 -13.28 2.45
C ALA A 113 8.43 -12.77 3.11
N LEU A 114 8.39 -12.46 4.41
CA LEU A 114 9.56 -11.97 5.13
C LEU A 114 10.64 -13.05 5.26
N SER A 115 10.25 -14.29 5.54
CA SER A 115 11.16 -15.43 5.56
C SER A 115 11.80 -15.65 4.19
N TYR A 116 11.01 -15.66 3.11
CA TYR A 116 11.52 -15.82 1.75
C TYR A 116 12.55 -14.73 1.41
N LEU A 117 12.19 -13.46 1.66
CA LEU A 117 13.05 -12.31 1.38
C LEU A 117 14.35 -12.33 2.20
N ARG A 118 14.29 -12.76 3.47
CA ARG A 118 15.49 -12.87 4.32
C ARG A 118 16.43 -13.96 3.83
N HIS A 119 15.91 -15.13 3.48
CA HIS A 119 16.73 -16.25 3.03
C HIS A 119 17.34 -16.01 1.64
N ASN A 120 16.54 -15.52 0.69
CA ASN A 120 16.97 -15.43 -0.72
C ASN A 120 17.65 -14.10 -1.06
N HIS A 121 17.27 -13.01 -0.38
CA HIS A 121 17.72 -11.65 -0.73
C HIS A 121 18.47 -10.93 0.39
N ARG A 122 18.70 -11.60 1.53
CA ARG A 122 19.27 -10.98 2.74
C ARG A 122 18.51 -9.70 3.10
N TYR A 123 17.18 -9.78 3.02
CA TYR A 123 16.32 -8.62 3.15
C TYR A 123 16.45 -7.96 4.53
N GLU A 124 16.56 -6.65 4.49
CA GLU A 124 16.48 -5.77 5.63
C GLU A 124 15.45 -4.69 5.31
N LYS A 125 14.72 -4.23 6.33
CA LYS A 125 13.53 -3.39 6.13
C LYS A 125 13.82 -2.08 5.35
N TYR A 126 15.01 -1.52 5.51
CA TYR A 126 15.43 -0.33 4.75
C TYR A 126 15.57 -0.56 3.24
N LYS A 127 15.63 -1.83 2.79
CA LYS A 127 15.73 -2.21 1.37
C LYS A 127 14.38 -2.17 0.66
N LEU A 128 13.26 -2.11 1.39
CA LEU A 128 11.91 -2.09 0.83
C LEU A 128 11.73 -1.10 -0.36
N PRO A 129 12.26 0.14 -0.32
CA PRO A 129 12.14 1.08 -1.43
C PRO A 129 12.69 0.56 -2.77
N SER A 130 13.79 -0.21 -2.74
CA SER A 130 14.43 -0.75 -3.95
C SER A 130 13.55 -1.75 -4.70
N TYR A 131 12.63 -2.43 -4.00
CA TYR A 131 11.72 -3.39 -4.62
C TYR A 131 10.58 -2.72 -5.39
N GLY A 132 10.24 -1.47 -5.09
CA GLY A 132 9.22 -0.73 -5.84
C GLY A 132 9.56 -0.60 -7.34
N GLU A 133 10.85 -0.53 -7.68
CA GLU A 133 11.33 -0.48 -9.07
C GLU A 133 11.35 -1.86 -9.75
N ARG A 134 11.26 -2.94 -8.98
CA ARG A 134 11.34 -4.32 -9.48
C ARG A 134 9.97 -4.92 -9.79
N ILE A 135 8.90 -4.44 -9.15
CA ILE A 135 7.54 -4.97 -9.31
C ILE A 135 7.03 -4.88 -10.75
N ASP A 136 6.59 -6.01 -11.29
CA ASP A 136 5.81 -6.09 -12.53
C ASP A 136 4.32 -5.95 -12.17
N ALA A 137 3.76 -4.76 -12.44
CA ALA A 137 2.42 -4.41 -11.98
C ALA A 137 1.32 -5.27 -12.63
N GLU A 138 1.46 -5.61 -13.90
CA GLU A 138 0.48 -6.43 -14.62
C GLU A 138 0.42 -7.83 -14.03
N LYS A 139 1.59 -8.46 -13.83
CA LYS A 139 1.65 -9.78 -13.20
C LYS A 139 1.16 -9.78 -11.77
N LEU A 140 1.44 -8.72 -11.02
CA LEU A 140 1.04 -8.64 -9.62
C LEU A 140 -0.47 -8.46 -9.47
N ALA A 141 -1.10 -7.64 -10.32
CA ALA A 141 -2.55 -7.43 -10.34
C ALA A 141 -3.34 -8.70 -10.68
N GLN A 142 -2.74 -9.62 -11.45
CA GLN A 142 -3.34 -10.92 -11.74
C GLN A 142 -3.27 -11.90 -10.55
N LYS A 143 -2.37 -11.67 -9.59
CA LYS A 143 -2.11 -12.60 -8.47
C LYS A 143 -2.74 -12.14 -7.17
N LEU A 144 -2.73 -10.85 -6.90
CA LEU A 144 -3.15 -10.28 -5.62
C LEU A 144 -4.27 -9.26 -5.81
N ASN A 145 -5.43 -9.55 -5.22
CA ASN A 145 -6.57 -8.62 -5.23
C ASN A 145 -6.19 -7.28 -4.60
N SER A 146 -5.45 -7.28 -3.49
CA SER A 146 -5.00 -6.03 -2.84
C SER A 146 -4.17 -5.13 -3.76
N PHE A 147 -3.36 -5.70 -4.65
CA PHE A 147 -2.62 -4.90 -5.62
C PHE A 147 -3.53 -4.38 -6.74
N LYS A 148 -4.49 -5.19 -7.19
CA LYS A 148 -5.52 -4.75 -8.14
C LYS A 148 -6.34 -3.59 -7.58
N ASP A 149 -6.83 -3.72 -6.34
CA ASP A 149 -7.57 -2.67 -5.64
C ASP A 149 -6.74 -1.38 -5.52
N PHE A 150 -5.43 -1.50 -5.28
CA PHE A 150 -4.52 -0.36 -5.28
C PHE A 150 -4.42 0.33 -6.64
N LEU A 151 -4.33 -0.43 -7.75
CA LEU A 151 -4.29 0.15 -9.10
C LEU A 151 -5.61 0.85 -9.44
N GLU A 152 -6.74 0.22 -9.13
CA GLU A 152 -8.07 0.80 -9.35
C GLU A 152 -8.24 2.11 -8.56
N ALA A 153 -7.85 2.13 -7.29
CA ALA A 153 -7.85 3.34 -6.47
C ALA A 153 -6.91 4.44 -6.99
N LEU A 154 -5.79 4.05 -7.60
CA LEU A 154 -4.84 4.99 -8.19
C LEU A 154 -5.39 5.64 -9.47
N ASP A 155 -6.14 4.87 -10.27
CA ASP A 155 -6.75 5.28 -11.53
C ASP A 155 -8.11 5.96 -11.41
N ASP A 156 -8.77 5.81 -10.26
CA ASP A 156 -10.05 6.43 -9.98
C ASP A 156 -9.97 7.98 -10.13
N PRO A 157 -10.74 8.61 -11.06
CA PRO A 157 -10.58 10.00 -11.50
C PRO A 157 -10.76 11.08 -10.43
#